data_AF-A0A161Y1D7-F1
#
_entry.id   AF-A0A161Y1D7-F1
#
_cell.length_a   1.000
_cell.length_b   1.000
_cell.length_c   1.000
_cell.angle_alpha   90.00
_cell.angle_beta   90.00
_cell.angle_gamma   90.00
#
_symmetry.space_group_name_H-M   'P 1'
#
loop_
_entity.id
_entity.type
_entity.pdbx_description
1 polymer ?
#
loop_
_entity_poly.entity_id
_entity_poly.type
_entity_poly.pdbx_seq_one_letter_code
_entity_poly.pdbx_strand_id
1 'polypeptide(L)'
;MEKDLVEELKQARRLVVSLAKEVDFKNQKLWELERKFNEASTALGRMVAEKDKLHESFAEEMRKMQFIEQKSEQLKYESECKIKKIQSNGVENEKLIQDLFYKQKELEQQKSELDKREAEFEVERKKFLAEKEKLKSQVPLEGDYNMTFQIEDLMSELAEKTEELNDMEVLNQTLIMKEHMSNDQLQEARKELLNVLPDLTDSSVVGVKRMGEVNQKPFQDACLQKFSIEEAEMRAMELSSLWQIKVNNSNWHPFKQVFKDEKLQVYMQMATCEHYEECCKARALVVQFAREIDYKNEKLFEMERRMDEREKEFQAYKEENERLKDKMELLKKEVEKLVKVLEETQYKSLLEQKKLLAKNEKLKYEFESQKKLCGRLDADLKEQGYDLMVQKSSLINREKLIFERECQLNKRIKMLQETEDRQVLKDTSIMRKEQKVEDPSCNRSDDTYAPGKDAEEKLRKELEYFESLNKTLMIKESMSNRELQDARNEVIEGLEGMLNPRSVFCIKRMGEVNRKVFQEICQQSCTAEDWEEQSATLCSLWERRVRDAHWHPFKRVTIDGKLQTSSRWN
;
A
#
# COMPACT_ATOMS: atom_id res chain seq x y z
N MET A 1 103.84 39.69 -66.68
CA MET A 1 103.66 39.47 -65.23
C MET A 1 102.86 40.58 -64.57
N GLU A 2 103.43 41.75 -64.28
CA GLU A 2 102.79 42.72 -63.35
C GLU A 2 101.42 43.24 -63.81
N LYS A 3 101.27 43.56 -65.11
CA LYS A 3 99.97 43.98 -65.68
C LYS A 3 98.91 42.88 -65.64
N ASP A 4 99.33 41.63 -65.82
CA ASP A 4 98.45 40.46 -65.88
C ASP A 4 97.92 40.17 -64.47
N LEU A 5 98.82 40.15 -63.48
CA LEU A 5 98.49 40.02 -62.05
C LEU A 5 97.50 41.09 -61.58
N VAL A 6 97.63 42.33 -62.09
CA VAL A 6 96.72 43.44 -61.80
C VAL A 6 95.33 43.24 -62.42
N GLU A 7 95.20 42.62 -63.60
CA GLU A 7 93.89 42.35 -64.19
C GLU A 7 93.24 41.10 -63.59
N GLU A 8 94.01 40.06 -63.24
CA GLU A 8 93.55 38.93 -62.43
C GLU A 8 93.01 39.41 -61.07
N LEU A 9 93.73 40.30 -60.37
CA LEU A 9 93.26 40.91 -59.11
C LEU A 9 91.96 41.71 -59.30
N LYS A 10 91.75 42.38 -60.44
CA LYS A 10 90.46 43.03 -60.74
C LYS A 10 89.36 42.00 -61.06
N GLN A 11 89.66 40.90 -61.75
CA GLN A 11 88.70 39.82 -62.00
C GLN A 11 88.28 39.17 -60.68
N ALA A 12 89.22 38.82 -59.82
CA ALA A 12 88.95 38.30 -58.47
C ALA A 12 88.11 39.28 -57.63
N ARG A 13 88.45 40.58 -57.62
CA ARG A 13 87.64 41.62 -56.94
C ARG A 13 86.22 41.71 -57.50
N ARG A 14 86.04 41.67 -58.82
CA ARG A 14 84.70 41.64 -59.45
C ARG A 14 83.90 40.41 -59.02
N LEU A 15 84.52 39.23 -59.01
CA LEU A 15 83.89 37.98 -58.58
C LEU A 15 83.50 37.99 -57.10
N VAL A 16 84.37 38.48 -56.21
CA VAL A 16 84.09 38.63 -54.77
C VAL A 16 82.91 39.59 -54.55
N VAL A 17 82.83 40.69 -55.29
CA VAL A 17 81.69 41.64 -55.19
C VAL A 17 80.38 41.04 -55.72
N SER A 18 80.40 40.20 -56.76
CA SER A 18 79.18 39.48 -57.20
C SER A 18 78.76 38.40 -56.21
N LEU A 19 79.70 37.63 -55.65
CA LEU A 19 79.41 36.59 -54.66
C LEU A 19 78.89 37.18 -53.35
N ALA A 20 79.45 38.31 -52.90
CA ALA A 20 78.94 39.04 -51.73
C ALA A 20 77.46 39.45 -51.92
N LYS A 21 77.12 40.08 -53.05
CA LYS A 21 75.73 40.44 -53.38
C LYS A 21 74.79 39.24 -53.44
N GLU A 22 75.26 38.09 -53.93
CA GLU A 22 74.45 36.88 -53.97
C GLU A 22 74.26 36.26 -52.58
N VAL A 23 75.28 36.34 -51.70
CA VAL A 23 75.18 35.97 -50.29
C VAL A 23 74.21 36.89 -49.56
N ASP A 24 74.29 38.21 -49.74
CA ASP A 24 73.37 39.18 -49.14
C ASP A 24 71.92 38.91 -49.54
N PHE A 25 71.67 38.66 -50.84
CA PHE A 25 70.34 38.31 -51.35
C PHE A 25 69.82 36.98 -50.78
N LYS A 26 70.68 35.94 -50.68
CA LYS A 26 70.32 34.65 -50.08
C LYS A 26 70.03 34.78 -48.58
N ASN A 27 70.81 35.58 -47.85
CA ASN A 27 70.59 35.88 -46.44
C ASN A 27 69.24 36.62 -46.23
N GLN A 28 68.93 37.62 -47.05
CA GLN A 28 67.63 38.30 -47.03
C GLN A 28 66.47 37.32 -47.27
N LYS A 29 66.61 36.41 -48.24
CA LYS A 29 65.58 35.40 -48.56
C LYS A 29 65.45 34.33 -47.48
N LEU A 30 66.54 33.95 -46.82
CA LEU A 30 66.51 33.06 -45.65
C LEU A 30 65.75 33.72 -44.49
N TRP A 31 66.05 34.98 -44.18
CA TRP A 31 65.34 35.75 -43.14
C TRP A 31 63.84 35.92 -43.45
N GLU A 32 63.48 36.19 -44.71
CA GLU A 32 62.07 36.24 -45.14
C GLU A 32 61.33 34.89 -44.95
N LEU A 33 62.02 33.76 -45.17
CA LEU A 33 61.48 32.42 -44.97
C LEU A 33 61.37 32.08 -43.47
N GLU A 34 62.38 32.40 -42.68
CA GLU A 34 62.39 32.20 -41.23
C GLU A 34 61.27 33.01 -40.55
N ARG A 35 61.09 34.28 -40.92
CA ARG A 35 59.97 35.10 -40.44
C ARG A 35 58.61 34.46 -40.77
N LYS A 36 58.42 34.01 -42.01
CA LYS A 36 57.17 33.34 -42.44
C LYS A 36 56.94 32.00 -41.73
N PHE A 37 58.01 31.23 -41.49
CA PHE A 37 57.95 29.98 -40.74
C PHE A 37 57.50 30.26 -39.30
N ASN A 38 58.13 31.21 -38.61
CA ASN A 38 57.76 31.59 -37.25
C ASN A 38 56.31 32.14 -37.17
N GLU A 39 55.89 32.95 -38.15
CA GLU A 39 54.49 33.42 -38.26
C GLU A 39 53.51 32.25 -38.41
N ALA A 40 53.80 31.29 -39.29
CA ALA A 40 53.00 30.08 -39.49
C ALA A 40 52.99 29.18 -38.23
N SER A 41 54.13 28.99 -37.56
CA SER A 41 54.24 28.21 -36.32
C SER A 41 53.42 28.82 -35.18
N THR A 42 53.43 30.15 -35.00
CA THR A 42 52.58 30.78 -33.98
C THR A 42 51.09 30.70 -34.34
N ALA A 43 50.73 30.77 -35.63
CA ALA A 43 49.36 30.59 -36.08
C ALA A 43 48.85 29.17 -35.83
N LEU A 44 49.66 28.15 -36.18
CA LEU A 44 49.37 26.75 -35.89
C LEU A 44 49.24 26.51 -34.38
N GLY A 45 50.14 27.08 -33.56
CA GLY A 45 50.06 26.99 -32.10
C GLY A 45 48.75 27.55 -31.52
N ARG A 46 48.25 28.68 -32.06
CA ARG A 46 46.93 29.23 -31.69
C ARG A 46 45.79 28.28 -32.08
N MET A 47 45.80 27.78 -33.32
CA MET A 47 44.76 26.86 -33.80
C MET A 47 44.74 25.54 -33.01
N VAL A 48 45.89 25.00 -32.62
CA VAL A 48 45.99 23.82 -31.76
C VAL A 48 45.37 24.11 -30.40
N ALA A 49 45.72 25.22 -29.75
CA ALA A 49 45.17 25.61 -28.45
C ALA A 49 43.65 25.90 -28.48
N GLU A 50 43.13 26.46 -29.57
CA GLU A 50 41.67 26.64 -29.78
C GLU A 50 40.97 25.29 -29.96
N LYS A 51 41.53 24.40 -30.77
CA LYS A 51 41.04 23.02 -30.97
C LYS A 51 41.06 22.21 -29.68
N ASP A 52 42.07 22.37 -28.82
CA ASP A 52 42.14 21.68 -27.53
C ASP A 52 41.10 22.21 -26.52
N LYS A 53 40.90 23.55 -26.44
CA LYS A 53 39.80 24.14 -25.66
C LYS A 53 38.41 23.68 -26.11
N LEU A 54 38.21 23.53 -27.42
CA LEU A 54 36.94 23.03 -27.95
C LEU A 54 36.70 21.57 -27.53
N HIS A 55 37.71 20.69 -27.63
CA HIS A 55 37.60 19.32 -27.12
C HIS A 55 37.35 19.27 -25.60
N GLU A 56 37.99 20.13 -24.82
CA GLU A 56 37.78 20.22 -23.37
C GLU A 56 36.33 20.63 -23.04
N SER A 57 35.80 21.67 -23.69
CA SER A 57 34.41 22.09 -23.52
C SER A 57 33.39 21.03 -23.96
N PHE A 58 33.67 20.29 -25.05
CA PHE A 58 32.83 19.17 -25.47
C PHE A 58 32.87 18.02 -24.47
N ALA A 59 34.05 17.69 -23.91
CA ALA A 59 34.18 16.69 -22.86
C ALA A 59 33.43 17.08 -21.57
N GLU A 60 33.35 18.37 -21.23
CA GLU A 60 32.51 18.85 -20.14
C GLU A 60 31.01 18.70 -20.41
N GLU A 61 30.53 19.08 -21.59
CA GLU A 61 29.11 18.89 -21.95
C GLU A 61 28.72 17.41 -22.00
N MET A 62 29.59 16.52 -22.48
CA MET A 62 29.36 15.07 -22.42
C MET A 62 29.25 14.55 -20.98
N ARG A 63 30.04 15.06 -20.03
CA ARG A 63 29.90 14.72 -18.59
C ARG A 63 28.57 15.22 -18.01
N LYS A 64 28.16 16.44 -18.37
CA LYS A 64 26.86 17.02 -17.95
C LYS A 64 25.68 16.20 -18.50
N MET A 65 25.76 15.79 -19.77
CA MET A 65 24.78 14.94 -20.43
C MET A 65 24.64 13.58 -19.73
N GLN A 66 25.74 12.88 -19.45
CA GLN A 66 25.76 11.61 -18.73
C GLN A 66 25.19 11.73 -17.30
N PHE A 67 25.48 12.84 -16.59
CA PHE A 67 24.92 13.09 -15.26
C PHE A 67 23.39 13.33 -15.31
N ILE A 68 22.90 14.04 -16.35
CA ILE A 68 21.46 14.24 -16.57
C ILE A 68 20.77 12.92 -16.93
N GLU A 69 21.40 12.10 -17.78
CA GLU A 69 20.91 10.76 -18.15
C GLU A 69 20.75 9.85 -16.92
N GLN A 70 21.81 9.65 -16.13
CA GLN A 70 21.79 8.87 -14.89
C GLN A 70 20.72 9.37 -13.90
N LYS A 71 20.60 10.70 -13.74
CA LYS A 71 19.60 11.30 -12.86
C LYS A 71 18.17 11.11 -13.39
N SER A 72 17.97 11.12 -14.70
CA SER A 72 16.68 10.84 -15.32
C SER A 72 16.27 9.37 -15.14
N GLU A 73 17.22 8.44 -15.25
CA GLU A 73 16.98 7.01 -15.02
C GLU A 73 16.67 6.72 -13.55
N GLN A 74 17.39 7.33 -12.60
CA GLN A 74 17.06 7.25 -11.17
C GLN A 74 15.63 7.75 -10.90
N LEU A 75 15.28 8.94 -11.39
CA LEU A 75 13.94 9.52 -11.19
C LEU A 75 12.84 8.65 -11.82
N LYS A 76 13.12 8.04 -12.98
CA LYS A 76 12.22 7.07 -13.61
C LYS A 76 12.03 5.84 -12.71
N TYR A 77 13.11 5.20 -12.24
CA TYR A 77 13.04 4.04 -11.35
C TYR A 77 12.26 4.35 -10.07
N GLU A 78 12.54 5.49 -9.43
CA GLU A 78 11.79 5.96 -8.27
C GLU A 78 10.29 6.14 -8.56
N SER A 79 9.94 6.68 -9.74
CA SER A 79 8.55 6.87 -10.14
C SER A 79 7.84 5.52 -10.37
N GLU A 80 8.51 4.55 -10.98
CA GLU A 80 7.97 3.20 -11.17
C GLU A 80 7.75 2.49 -9.83
N CYS A 81 8.68 2.61 -8.88
CA CYS A 81 8.51 2.08 -7.52
C CYS A 81 7.31 2.72 -6.80
N LYS A 82 7.13 4.04 -6.93
CA LYS A 82 5.97 4.76 -6.36
C LYS A 82 4.65 4.29 -7.02
N ILE A 83 4.62 4.10 -8.34
CA ILE A 83 3.46 3.57 -9.08
C ILE A 83 3.12 2.14 -8.63
N LYS A 84 4.12 1.24 -8.56
CA LYS A 84 3.94 -0.15 -8.12
C LYS A 84 3.36 -0.23 -6.70
N LYS A 85 3.79 0.65 -5.79
CA LYS A 85 3.22 0.76 -4.43
C LYS A 85 1.79 1.30 -4.41
N ILE A 86 1.46 2.28 -5.25
CA ILE A 86 0.07 2.77 -5.38
C ILE A 86 -0.84 1.66 -5.93
N GLN A 87 -0.34 0.84 -6.85
CA GLN A 87 -1.09 -0.30 -7.40
C GLN A 87 -1.33 -1.41 -6.37
N SER A 88 -0.32 -1.80 -5.56
CA SER A 88 -0.52 -2.80 -4.50
C SER A 88 -1.55 -2.32 -3.47
N ASN A 89 -1.41 -1.09 -2.99
CA ASN A 89 -2.34 -0.49 -2.04
C ASN A 89 -3.76 -0.32 -2.64
N GLY A 90 -3.88 -0.10 -3.95
CA GLY A 90 -5.16 -0.09 -4.65
C GLY A 90 -5.88 -1.44 -4.61
N VAL A 91 -5.17 -2.54 -4.88
CA VAL A 91 -5.70 -3.91 -4.81
C VAL A 91 -6.05 -4.32 -3.37
N GLU A 92 -5.29 -3.86 -2.38
CA GLU A 92 -5.62 -4.07 -0.96
C GLU A 92 -6.88 -3.30 -0.55
N ASN A 93 -7.00 -2.03 -0.94
CA ASN A 93 -8.20 -1.23 -0.69
C ASN A 93 -9.44 -1.81 -1.39
N GLU A 94 -9.31 -2.35 -2.60
CA GLU A 94 -10.43 -2.99 -3.32
C GLU A 94 -10.94 -4.25 -2.61
N LYS A 95 -10.05 -5.07 -2.04
CA LYS A 95 -10.41 -6.20 -1.18
C LYS A 95 -11.15 -5.72 0.08
N LEU A 96 -10.61 -4.72 0.78
CA LEU A 96 -11.24 -4.15 1.97
C LEU A 96 -12.64 -3.59 1.68
N ILE A 97 -12.86 -3.00 0.51
CA ILE A 97 -14.18 -2.53 0.06
C ILE A 97 -15.14 -3.72 -0.16
N GLN A 98 -14.66 -4.83 -0.74
CA GLN A 98 -15.46 -6.06 -0.89
C GLN A 98 -15.80 -6.68 0.47
N ASP A 99 -14.83 -6.81 1.37
CA ASP A 99 -15.03 -7.35 2.72
C ASP A 99 -16.02 -6.50 3.54
N LEU A 100 -15.91 -5.17 3.47
CA LEU A 100 -16.88 -4.25 4.08
C LEU A 100 -18.29 -4.39 3.48
N PHE A 101 -18.41 -4.58 2.16
CA PHE A 101 -19.69 -4.81 1.51
C PHE A 101 -20.33 -6.15 1.93
N TYR A 102 -19.54 -7.22 2.06
CA TYR A 102 -20.01 -8.50 2.60
C TYR A 102 -20.47 -8.35 4.05
N LYS A 103 -19.69 -7.67 4.91
CA LYS A 103 -20.05 -7.43 6.32
C LYS A 103 -21.28 -6.52 6.47
N GLN A 104 -21.44 -5.50 5.64
CA GLN A 104 -22.65 -4.67 5.63
C GLN A 104 -23.88 -5.50 5.28
N LYS A 105 -23.78 -6.39 4.28
CA LYS A 105 -24.89 -7.28 3.89
C LYS A 105 -25.25 -8.30 4.99
N GLU A 106 -24.25 -8.82 5.70
CA GLU A 106 -24.44 -9.72 6.85
C GLU A 106 -25.16 -9.00 8.01
N LEU A 107 -24.76 -7.77 8.33
CA LEU A 107 -25.42 -6.93 9.33
C LEU A 107 -26.87 -6.57 8.94
N GLU A 108 -27.13 -6.25 7.67
CA GLU A 108 -28.48 -6.00 7.14
C GLU A 108 -29.38 -7.25 7.30
N GLN A 109 -28.82 -8.45 7.05
CA GLN A 109 -29.53 -9.72 7.26
C GLN A 109 -29.81 -9.96 8.75
N GLN A 110 -28.81 -9.85 9.62
CA GLN A 110 -28.95 -10.01 11.07
C GLN A 110 -29.99 -9.04 11.64
N LYS A 111 -29.95 -7.76 11.25
CA LYS A 111 -30.96 -6.76 11.61
C LYS A 111 -32.35 -7.20 11.17
N SER A 112 -32.52 -7.64 9.92
CA SER A 112 -33.81 -8.14 9.42
C SER A 112 -34.32 -9.41 10.12
N GLU A 113 -33.48 -10.13 10.88
CA GLU A 113 -33.93 -11.20 11.77
C GLU A 113 -34.25 -10.69 13.18
N LEU A 114 -33.50 -9.71 13.70
CA LEU A 114 -33.81 -9.06 14.97
C LEU A 114 -35.16 -8.32 14.90
N ASP A 115 -35.41 -7.57 13.83
CA ASP A 115 -36.69 -6.90 13.57
C ASP A 115 -37.87 -7.91 13.55
N LYS A 116 -37.66 -9.14 13.06
CA LYS A 116 -38.66 -10.23 13.09
C LYS A 116 -38.85 -10.79 14.49
N ARG A 117 -37.75 -11.13 15.19
CA ARG A 117 -37.79 -11.64 16.57
C ARG A 117 -38.43 -10.63 17.53
N GLU A 118 -38.17 -9.33 17.36
CA GLU A 118 -38.82 -8.28 18.14
C GLU A 118 -40.33 -8.18 17.83
N ALA A 119 -40.73 -8.29 16.56
CA ALA A 119 -42.15 -8.36 16.20
C ALA A 119 -42.85 -9.61 16.76
N GLU A 120 -42.17 -10.76 16.77
CA GLU A 120 -42.64 -12.01 17.39
C GLU A 120 -42.77 -11.86 18.92
N PHE A 121 -41.75 -11.33 19.59
CA PHE A 121 -41.78 -11.02 21.03
C PHE A 121 -42.83 -9.97 21.40
N GLU A 122 -43.10 -8.97 20.55
CA GLU A 122 -44.14 -7.96 20.78
C GLU A 122 -45.55 -8.57 20.61
N VAL A 123 -45.74 -9.50 19.66
CA VAL A 123 -46.98 -10.30 19.53
C VAL A 123 -47.14 -11.21 20.75
N GLU A 124 -46.07 -11.86 21.21
CA GLU A 124 -46.11 -12.75 22.37
C GLU A 124 -46.31 -12.00 23.69
N ARG A 125 -45.66 -10.84 23.89
CA ARG A 125 -45.90 -9.94 25.03
C ARG A 125 -47.35 -9.47 25.06
N LYS A 126 -47.97 -9.22 23.90
CA LYS A 126 -49.42 -8.91 23.81
C LYS A 126 -50.30 -10.09 24.19
N LYS A 127 -49.95 -11.33 23.81
CA LYS A 127 -50.63 -12.55 24.30
C LYS A 127 -50.49 -12.69 25.82
N PHE A 128 -49.28 -12.61 26.35
CA PHE A 128 -49.01 -12.69 27.78
C PHE A 128 -49.68 -11.58 28.59
N LEU A 129 -49.81 -10.35 28.05
CA LEU A 129 -50.54 -9.28 28.71
C LEU A 129 -52.05 -9.56 28.74
N ALA A 130 -52.64 -10.00 27.63
CA ALA A 130 -54.06 -10.38 27.58
C ALA A 130 -54.37 -11.59 28.49
N GLU A 131 -53.46 -12.58 28.54
CA GLU A 131 -53.57 -13.74 29.43
C GLU A 131 -53.35 -13.36 30.90
N LYS A 132 -52.38 -12.50 31.21
CA LYS A 132 -52.17 -11.94 32.56
C LYS A 132 -53.38 -11.15 33.04
N GLU A 133 -54.01 -10.37 32.18
CA GLU A 133 -55.23 -9.62 32.52
C GLU A 133 -56.41 -10.58 32.74
N LYS A 134 -56.53 -11.64 31.94
CA LYS A 134 -57.49 -12.73 32.11
C LYS A 134 -57.26 -13.50 33.43
N LEU A 135 -56.02 -13.89 33.76
CA LEU A 135 -55.66 -14.54 35.02
C LEU A 135 -55.87 -13.64 36.24
N LYS A 136 -55.56 -12.34 36.12
CA LYS A 136 -55.83 -11.32 37.15
C LYS A 136 -57.34 -11.08 37.36
N SER A 137 -58.18 -11.48 36.41
CA SER A 137 -59.64 -11.54 36.56
C SER A 137 -60.17 -12.89 37.10
N GLN A 138 -59.29 -13.88 37.36
CA GLN A 138 -59.69 -15.26 37.66
C GLN A 138 -59.11 -15.89 38.94
N VAL A 139 -57.98 -15.43 39.50
CA VAL A 139 -57.37 -16.04 40.71
C VAL A 139 -56.95 -15.00 41.78
N PRO A 140 -57.26 -15.22 43.08
CA PRO A 140 -56.75 -14.44 44.22
C PRO A 140 -55.23 -14.57 44.50
N LEU A 141 -54.81 -14.01 45.64
CA LEU A 141 -53.44 -14.02 46.19
C LEU A 141 -52.97 -15.42 46.65
N GLU A 142 -51.65 -15.52 46.89
CA GLU A 142 -50.88 -16.71 47.34
C GLU A 142 -50.61 -17.76 46.22
N GLY A 143 -49.40 -18.32 46.06
CA GLY A 143 -48.11 -18.01 46.67
C GLY A 143 -47.16 -19.22 46.72
N ASP A 144 -45.94 -19.13 46.16
CA ASP A 144 -44.87 -20.11 46.34
C ASP A 144 -43.49 -19.41 46.21
N TYR A 145 -42.57 -19.73 47.14
CA TYR A 145 -41.24 -19.11 47.26
C TYR A 145 -40.10 -20.02 46.75
N ASN A 146 -40.41 -21.27 46.38
CA ASN A 146 -39.40 -22.26 45.96
C ASN A 146 -38.82 -21.94 44.56
N MET A 147 -39.66 -21.46 43.65
CA MET A 147 -39.29 -21.15 42.25
C MET A 147 -38.29 -19.98 42.15
N THR A 148 -38.38 -19.00 43.05
CA THR A 148 -37.50 -17.82 43.07
C THR A 148 -36.07 -18.16 43.47
N PHE A 149 -35.88 -19.06 44.44
CA PHE A 149 -34.55 -19.36 44.98
C PHE A 149 -33.64 -20.06 43.94
N GLN A 150 -34.21 -20.94 43.11
CA GLN A 150 -33.46 -21.60 42.03
C GLN A 150 -33.05 -20.65 40.90
N ILE A 151 -33.84 -19.60 40.65
CA ILE A 151 -33.48 -18.55 39.69
C ILE A 151 -32.34 -17.69 40.26
N GLU A 152 -32.37 -17.41 41.56
CA GLU A 152 -31.36 -16.58 42.24
C GLU A 152 -30.00 -17.30 42.39
N ASP A 153 -29.99 -18.60 42.70
CA ASP A 153 -28.78 -19.45 42.66
C ASP A 153 -28.14 -19.47 41.25
N LEU A 154 -28.95 -19.75 40.21
CA LEU A 154 -28.45 -19.79 38.82
C LEU A 154 -27.95 -18.43 38.32
N MET A 155 -28.53 -17.33 38.80
CA MET A 155 -28.02 -15.98 38.52
C MET A 155 -26.69 -15.71 39.24
N SER A 156 -26.48 -16.26 40.44
CA SER A 156 -25.22 -16.15 41.16
C SER A 156 -24.10 -16.97 40.51
N GLU A 157 -24.37 -18.21 40.11
CA GLU A 157 -23.40 -19.07 39.40
C GLU A 157 -22.99 -18.47 38.04
N LEU A 158 -23.95 -17.88 37.31
CA LEU A 158 -23.68 -17.18 36.05
C LEU A 158 -22.82 -15.91 36.25
N ALA A 159 -23.00 -15.20 37.37
CA ALA A 159 -22.21 -14.02 37.70
C ALA A 159 -20.75 -14.40 38.03
N GLU A 160 -20.54 -15.41 38.87
CA GLU A 160 -19.20 -15.92 39.22
C GLU A 160 -18.43 -16.39 37.97
N LYS A 161 -19.11 -17.10 37.05
CA LYS A 161 -18.51 -17.52 35.77
C LYS A 161 -18.24 -16.37 34.80
N THR A 162 -18.92 -15.23 34.95
CA THR A 162 -18.63 -14.01 34.18
C THR A 162 -17.42 -13.25 34.76
N GLU A 163 -17.20 -13.32 36.07
CA GLU A 163 -16.03 -12.73 36.73
C GLU A 163 -14.75 -13.52 36.39
N GLU A 164 -14.80 -14.88 36.45
CA GLU A 164 -13.69 -15.76 36.01
C GLU A 164 -13.24 -15.48 34.56
N LEU A 165 -14.17 -15.20 33.65
CA LEU A 165 -13.86 -14.88 32.25
C LEU A 165 -13.15 -13.53 32.09
N ASN A 166 -13.55 -12.51 32.85
CA ASN A 166 -12.88 -11.20 32.84
C ASN A 166 -11.44 -11.30 33.38
N ASP A 167 -11.23 -11.99 34.49
CA ASP A 167 -9.89 -12.19 35.07
C ASP A 167 -8.95 -12.93 34.09
N MET A 168 -9.47 -13.92 33.36
CA MET A 168 -8.73 -14.62 32.32
C MET A 168 -8.42 -13.76 31.09
N GLU A 169 -9.30 -12.84 30.70
CA GLU A 169 -9.02 -11.87 29.63
C GLU A 169 -7.94 -10.86 30.06
N VAL A 170 -8.01 -10.33 31.29
CA VAL A 170 -6.99 -9.43 31.86
C VAL A 170 -5.62 -10.12 31.95
N LEU A 171 -5.58 -11.40 32.33
CA LEU A 171 -4.35 -12.20 32.33
C LEU A 171 -3.76 -12.35 30.91
N ASN A 172 -4.59 -12.65 29.91
CA ASN A 172 -4.17 -12.80 28.52
C ASN A 172 -3.57 -11.48 27.97
N GLN A 173 -4.25 -10.35 28.18
CA GLN A 173 -3.73 -9.02 27.80
C GLN A 173 -2.39 -8.71 28.49
N THR A 174 -2.23 -9.10 29.76
CA THR A 174 -1.00 -8.91 30.53
C THR A 174 0.18 -9.75 29.99
N LEU A 175 -0.08 -10.96 29.50
CA LEU A 175 0.95 -11.83 28.90
C LEU A 175 1.44 -11.27 27.57
N ILE A 176 0.53 -10.81 26.70
CA ILE A 176 0.86 -10.17 25.41
C ILE A 176 1.77 -8.95 25.63
N MET A 177 1.48 -8.09 26.61
CA MET A 177 2.33 -6.94 26.93
C MET A 177 3.74 -7.36 27.38
N LYS A 178 3.87 -8.44 28.17
CA LYS A 178 5.18 -8.96 28.61
C LYS A 178 6.00 -9.56 27.47
N GLU A 179 5.36 -10.25 26.52
CA GLU A 179 6.05 -10.78 25.33
C GLU A 179 6.71 -9.65 24.52
N HIS A 180 5.95 -8.59 24.23
CA HIS A 180 6.47 -7.41 23.52
C HIS A 180 7.64 -6.76 24.27
N MET A 181 7.51 -6.50 25.58
CA MET A 181 8.58 -5.92 26.40
C MET A 181 9.87 -6.76 26.40
N SER A 182 9.76 -8.09 26.36
CA SER A 182 10.91 -9.01 26.30
C SER A 182 11.61 -8.95 24.93
N ASN A 183 10.83 -8.88 23.84
CA ASN A 183 11.34 -8.78 22.48
C ASN A 183 12.09 -7.46 22.24
N ASP A 184 11.55 -6.34 22.72
CA ASP A 184 12.21 -5.03 22.63
C ASP A 184 13.58 -5.02 23.35
N GLN A 185 13.64 -5.61 24.55
CA GLN A 185 14.90 -5.76 25.32
C GLN A 185 15.94 -6.63 24.58
N LEU A 186 15.52 -7.68 23.90
CA LEU A 186 16.40 -8.53 23.08
C LEU A 186 16.96 -7.77 21.87
N GLN A 187 16.17 -6.90 21.23
CA GLN A 187 16.65 -6.07 20.12
C GLN A 187 17.59 -4.95 20.59
N GLU A 188 17.34 -4.36 21.76
CA GLU A 188 18.22 -3.34 22.35
C GLU A 188 19.58 -3.94 22.76
N ALA A 189 19.59 -5.09 23.45
CA ALA A 189 20.82 -5.79 23.81
C ALA A 189 21.65 -6.21 22.58
N ARG A 190 21.00 -6.68 21.50
CA ARG A 190 21.66 -6.99 20.23
C ARG A 190 22.27 -5.76 19.56
N LYS A 191 21.64 -4.59 19.71
CA LYS A 191 22.10 -3.31 19.17
C LYS A 191 23.30 -2.76 19.92
N GLU A 192 23.33 -2.84 21.26
CA GLU A 192 24.53 -2.49 22.04
C GLU A 192 25.73 -3.39 21.69
N LEU A 193 25.50 -4.71 21.60
CA LEU A 193 26.60 -5.67 21.32
C LEU A 193 27.26 -5.42 19.95
N LEU A 194 26.49 -4.99 18.94
CA LEU A 194 27.03 -4.55 17.65
C LEU A 194 27.81 -3.23 17.73
N ASN A 195 27.46 -2.32 18.64
CA ASN A 195 28.12 -1.03 18.80
C ASN A 195 29.43 -1.12 19.62
N VAL A 196 29.54 -2.06 20.57
CA VAL A 196 30.71 -2.18 21.46
C VAL A 196 31.87 -2.95 20.81
N LEU A 197 31.58 -3.82 19.84
CA LEU A 197 32.58 -4.69 19.21
C LEU A 197 33.73 -3.96 18.48
N PRO A 198 33.51 -2.84 17.77
CA PRO A 198 34.59 -2.07 17.14
C PRO A 198 35.55 -1.41 18.14
N ASP A 199 35.01 -0.67 19.12
CA ASP A 199 35.78 0.18 20.05
C ASP A 199 36.81 -0.60 20.89
N LEU A 200 36.58 -1.90 21.11
CA LEU A 200 37.52 -2.79 21.78
C LEU A 200 38.80 -3.09 20.97
N THR A 201 38.87 -2.76 19.68
CA THR A 201 39.99 -3.17 18.80
C THR A 201 41.08 -2.12 18.60
N ASP A 202 40.77 -0.82 18.69
CA ASP A 202 41.72 0.27 18.40
C ASP A 202 42.69 0.62 19.56
N SER A 203 42.42 0.15 20.79
CA SER A 203 43.14 0.60 22.00
C SER A 203 44.36 -0.25 22.41
N SER A 204 44.75 -1.29 21.66
CA SER A 204 45.80 -2.23 22.10
C SER A 204 47.22 -1.87 21.62
N VAL A 205 48.20 -1.89 22.54
CA VAL A 205 49.62 -1.57 22.27
C VAL A 205 50.37 -2.76 21.61
N VAL A 206 49.65 -3.59 20.85
CA VAL A 206 50.19 -4.79 20.19
C VAL A 206 49.92 -4.69 18.69
N GLY A 207 50.98 -4.40 17.92
CA GLY A 207 50.87 -4.32 16.46
C GLY A 207 50.50 -5.66 15.84
N VAL A 208 49.23 -5.79 15.41
CA VAL A 208 48.70 -6.98 14.74
C VAL A 208 49.34 -7.11 13.36
N LYS A 209 50.39 -7.94 13.27
CA LYS A 209 51.15 -8.16 12.04
C LYS A 209 50.38 -9.10 11.11
N ARG A 210 49.67 -8.57 10.11
CA ARG A 210 48.78 -9.36 9.25
C ARG A 210 49.59 -10.21 8.27
N MET A 211 49.17 -11.46 8.06
CA MET A 211 49.73 -12.32 7.00
C MET A 211 49.44 -11.70 5.63
N GLY A 212 50.51 -11.42 4.87
CA GLY A 212 50.44 -10.83 3.53
C GLY A 212 50.73 -9.32 3.47
N GLU A 213 50.83 -8.62 4.60
CA GLU A 213 51.03 -7.16 4.62
C GLU A 213 52.49 -6.76 4.32
N VAL A 214 52.69 -5.89 3.32
CA VAL A 214 54.01 -5.51 2.78
C VAL A 214 54.51 -4.23 3.42
N ASN A 215 55.63 -4.32 4.16
CA ASN A 215 56.31 -3.16 4.72
C ASN A 215 56.89 -2.28 3.60
N GLN A 216 56.45 -1.01 3.54
CA GLN A 216 56.83 -0.04 2.51
C GLN A 216 58.26 0.50 2.67
N LYS A 217 58.82 0.53 3.89
CA LYS A 217 60.10 1.21 4.18
C LYS A 217 61.30 0.73 3.34
N PRO A 218 61.53 -0.59 3.14
CA PRO A 218 62.63 -1.06 2.29
C PRO A 218 62.52 -0.62 0.82
N PHE A 219 61.31 -0.34 0.33
CA PHE A 219 61.10 0.18 -1.03
C PHE A 219 61.49 1.66 -1.11
N GLN A 220 61.20 2.45 -0.08
CA GLN A 220 61.64 3.84 0.05
C GLN A 220 63.17 3.92 0.10
N ASP A 221 63.79 3.15 0.99
CA ASP A 221 65.25 3.07 1.14
C ASP A 221 65.94 2.66 -0.19
N ALA A 222 65.36 1.72 -0.94
CA ALA A 222 65.90 1.26 -2.23
C ALA A 222 65.64 2.22 -3.41
N CYS A 223 64.53 2.96 -3.41
CA CYS A 223 64.22 3.96 -4.43
C CYS A 223 65.08 5.23 -4.26
N LEU A 224 65.33 5.67 -3.02
CA LEU A 224 66.20 6.80 -2.70
C LEU A 224 67.67 6.57 -3.13
N GLN A 225 68.09 5.33 -3.39
CA GLN A 225 69.40 5.00 -3.95
C GLN A 225 69.44 4.95 -5.50
N LYS A 226 68.30 5.15 -6.19
CA LYS A 226 68.19 4.94 -7.65
C LYS A 226 67.47 6.04 -8.43
N PHE A 227 66.58 6.79 -7.79
CA PHE A 227 65.76 7.83 -8.42
C PHE A 227 66.03 9.20 -7.77
N SER A 228 65.56 10.27 -8.40
CA SER A 228 65.52 11.58 -7.74
C SER A 228 64.62 11.53 -6.50
N ILE A 229 64.82 12.41 -5.51
CA ILE A 229 64.02 12.41 -4.27
C ILE A 229 62.52 12.61 -4.59
N GLU A 230 62.21 13.45 -5.56
CA GLU A 230 60.85 13.77 -6.04
C GLU A 230 60.16 12.56 -6.69
N GLU A 231 60.90 11.68 -7.36
CA GLU A 231 60.37 10.43 -7.94
C GLU A 231 60.42 9.24 -6.97
N ALA A 232 61.36 9.23 -6.02
CA ALA A 232 61.67 8.06 -5.19
C ALA A 232 60.49 7.66 -4.30
N GLU A 233 59.76 8.61 -3.73
CA GLU A 233 58.57 8.33 -2.93
C GLU A 233 57.44 7.73 -3.78
N MET A 234 57.22 8.27 -4.98
CA MET A 234 56.22 7.77 -5.93
C MET A 234 56.57 6.35 -6.38
N ARG A 235 57.81 6.09 -6.79
CA ARG A 235 58.28 4.75 -7.20
C ARG A 235 58.24 3.76 -6.04
N ALA A 236 58.54 4.18 -4.82
CA ALA A 236 58.41 3.32 -3.64
C ALA A 236 56.96 2.95 -3.34
N MET A 237 56.02 3.90 -3.52
CA MET A 237 54.59 3.66 -3.36
C MET A 237 54.04 2.71 -4.43
N GLU A 238 54.37 2.94 -5.71
CA GLU A 238 54.04 2.03 -6.81
C GLU A 238 54.56 0.61 -6.57
N LEU A 239 55.85 0.46 -6.23
CA LEU A 239 56.47 -0.85 -6.03
C LEU A 239 55.92 -1.58 -4.80
N SER A 240 55.69 -0.88 -3.68
CA SER A 240 55.09 -1.49 -2.49
C SER A 240 53.64 -1.93 -2.75
N SER A 241 52.85 -1.13 -3.47
CA SER A 241 51.48 -1.50 -3.89
C SER A 241 51.48 -2.71 -4.83
N LEU A 242 52.36 -2.74 -5.84
CA LEU A 242 52.51 -3.88 -6.75
C LEU A 242 52.91 -5.15 -5.98
N TRP A 243 53.87 -5.06 -5.06
CA TRP A 243 54.22 -6.19 -4.19
C TRP A 243 53.08 -6.61 -3.27
N GLN A 244 52.29 -5.68 -2.73
CA GLN A 244 51.12 -5.99 -1.91
C GLN A 244 50.07 -6.80 -2.69
N ILE A 245 49.84 -6.46 -3.96
CA ILE A 245 48.95 -7.21 -4.86
C ILE A 245 49.51 -8.62 -5.17
N LYS A 246 50.83 -8.74 -5.39
CA LYS A 246 51.47 -10.03 -5.70
C LYS A 246 51.54 -10.96 -4.48
N VAL A 247 51.81 -10.43 -3.29
CA VAL A 247 51.83 -11.19 -2.02
C VAL A 247 50.43 -11.67 -1.63
N ASN A 248 49.38 -10.90 -1.92
CA ASN A 248 47.99 -11.32 -1.71
C ASN A 248 47.50 -12.39 -2.71
N ASN A 249 48.29 -12.75 -3.73
CA ASN A 249 47.97 -13.81 -4.67
C ASN A 249 48.59 -15.15 -4.21
N SER A 250 47.75 -16.07 -3.75
CA SER A 250 48.15 -17.40 -3.25
C SER A 250 48.91 -18.27 -4.27
N ASN A 251 48.79 -17.96 -5.57
CA ASN A 251 49.49 -18.67 -6.66
C ASN A 251 50.83 -18.02 -7.04
N TRP A 252 51.30 -17.00 -6.31
CA TRP A 252 52.56 -16.32 -6.61
C TRP A 252 53.75 -17.01 -5.95
N HIS A 253 54.77 -17.34 -6.75
CA HIS A 253 55.97 -18.05 -6.31
C HIS A 253 57.22 -17.25 -6.74
N PRO A 254 57.63 -16.21 -5.97
CA PRO A 254 58.70 -15.29 -6.37
C PRO A 254 60.11 -15.89 -6.42
N PHE A 255 60.29 -17.06 -5.80
CA PHE A 255 61.59 -17.75 -5.68
C PHE A 255 61.56 -19.07 -6.44
N LYS A 256 62.41 -19.22 -7.45
CA LYS A 256 62.55 -20.47 -8.19
C LYS A 256 63.82 -21.19 -7.76
N GLN A 257 63.64 -22.39 -7.21
CA GLN A 257 64.74 -23.25 -6.79
C GLN A 257 65.27 -24.03 -8.00
N VAL A 258 66.59 -24.04 -8.19
CA VAL A 258 67.25 -24.83 -9.24
C VAL A 258 68.44 -25.56 -8.61
N PHE A 259 68.45 -26.88 -8.74
CA PHE A 259 69.63 -27.67 -8.42
C PHE A 259 70.63 -27.60 -9.58
N LYS A 260 71.84 -27.14 -9.28
CA LYS A 260 73.04 -27.36 -10.09
C LYS A 260 74.18 -27.75 -9.16
N ASP A 261 75.00 -28.69 -9.60
CA ASP A 261 76.29 -29.01 -8.99
C ASP A 261 76.19 -29.26 -7.47
N GLU A 262 75.21 -30.10 -7.10
CA GLU A 262 74.89 -30.57 -5.74
C GLU A 262 74.58 -29.47 -4.70
N LYS A 263 74.36 -28.21 -5.13
CA LYS A 263 73.85 -27.13 -4.27
C LYS A 263 72.52 -26.58 -4.77
N LEU A 264 71.60 -26.40 -3.81
CA LEU A 264 70.30 -25.79 -4.03
C LEU A 264 70.49 -24.27 -4.13
N GLN A 265 70.34 -23.73 -5.33
CA GLN A 265 70.42 -22.28 -5.58
C GLN A 265 69.01 -21.71 -5.78
N VAL A 266 68.75 -20.57 -5.15
CA VAL A 266 67.44 -19.90 -5.17
C VAL A 266 67.59 -18.57 -5.90
N TYR A 267 66.86 -18.42 -7.01
CA TYR A 267 66.88 -17.20 -7.81
C TYR A 267 65.53 -16.48 -7.73
N MET A 268 65.58 -15.17 -7.51
CA MET A 268 64.42 -14.27 -7.57
C MET A 268 64.25 -13.79 -9.02
N GLN A 269 63.06 -13.99 -9.58
CA GLN A 269 62.82 -13.76 -11.00
C GLN A 269 62.59 -12.26 -11.29
N MET A 270 63.65 -11.53 -11.67
CA MET A 270 63.55 -10.11 -12.04
C MET A 270 62.72 -9.92 -13.32
N ALA A 271 61.79 -8.97 -13.29
CA ALA A 271 60.93 -8.63 -14.42
C ALA A 271 61.70 -7.87 -15.52
N THR A 272 61.60 -8.35 -16.75
CA THR A 272 62.15 -7.68 -17.94
C THR A 272 61.08 -6.81 -18.59
N CYS A 273 61.11 -5.50 -18.30
CA CYS A 273 60.42 -4.42 -19.03
C CYS A 273 59.01 -4.78 -19.61
N GLU A 274 58.01 -4.90 -18.72
CA GLU A 274 56.62 -5.22 -19.10
C GLU A 274 55.98 -4.16 -20.04
N HIS A 275 56.53 -2.94 -20.04
CA HIS A 275 56.08 -1.76 -20.79
C HIS A 275 55.75 -2.01 -22.29
N TYR A 276 56.54 -2.82 -23.00
CA TYR A 276 56.28 -3.06 -24.43
C TYR A 276 55.03 -3.91 -24.66
N GLU A 277 54.82 -4.93 -23.82
CA GLU A 277 53.64 -5.81 -23.91
C GLU A 277 52.39 -5.10 -23.38
N GLU A 278 52.53 -4.26 -22.35
CA GLU A 278 51.47 -3.39 -21.84
C GLU A 278 51.02 -2.35 -22.88
N CYS A 279 51.94 -1.69 -23.60
CA CYS A 279 51.60 -0.82 -24.72
C CYS A 279 50.84 -1.56 -25.84
N CYS A 280 51.17 -2.82 -26.11
CA CYS A 280 50.46 -3.63 -27.10
C CYS A 280 49.02 -3.97 -26.65
N LYS A 281 48.85 -4.33 -25.37
CA LYS A 281 47.54 -4.59 -24.75
C LYS A 281 46.68 -3.32 -24.71
N ALA A 282 47.25 -2.18 -24.28
CA ALA A 282 46.57 -0.89 -24.27
C ALA A 282 46.12 -0.46 -25.67
N ARG A 283 46.96 -0.63 -26.70
CA ARG A 283 46.59 -0.33 -28.09
C ARG A 283 45.46 -1.23 -28.60
N ALA A 284 45.45 -2.51 -28.25
CA ALA A 284 44.35 -3.43 -28.59
C ALA A 284 43.04 -3.02 -27.89
N LEU A 285 43.11 -2.64 -26.61
CA LEU A 285 41.98 -2.19 -25.81
C LEU A 285 41.36 -0.89 -26.37
N VAL A 286 42.18 0.08 -26.77
CA VAL A 286 41.72 1.32 -27.44
C VAL A 286 40.99 1.02 -28.75
N VAL A 287 41.45 0.04 -29.54
CA VAL A 287 40.76 -0.39 -30.78
C VAL A 287 39.46 -1.13 -30.49
N GLN A 288 39.35 -1.84 -29.37
CA GLN A 288 38.08 -2.44 -28.92
C GLN A 288 37.08 -1.37 -28.48
N PHE A 289 37.48 -0.42 -27.63
CA PHE A 289 36.61 0.68 -27.20
C PHE A 289 36.18 1.58 -28.37
N ALA A 290 37.06 1.87 -29.33
CA ALA A 290 36.68 2.62 -30.54
C ALA A 290 35.51 1.95 -31.28
N ARG A 291 35.59 0.63 -31.53
CA ARG A 291 34.51 -0.13 -32.18
C ARG A 291 33.22 -0.17 -31.35
N GLU A 292 33.33 -0.22 -30.03
CA GLU A 292 32.18 -0.19 -29.13
C GLU A 292 31.49 1.19 -29.12
N ILE A 293 32.29 2.27 -29.20
CA ILE A 293 31.80 3.64 -29.38
C ILE A 293 31.13 3.79 -30.75
N ASP A 294 31.75 3.32 -31.83
CA ASP A 294 31.17 3.35 -33.19
C ASP A 294 29.81 2.63 -33.22
N TYR A 295 29.72 1.43 -32.64
CA TYR A 295 28.47 0.66 -32.53
C TYR A 295 27.41 1.37 -31.68
N LYS A 296 27.80 1.98 -30.55
CA LYS A 296 26.89 2.76 -29.70
C LYS A 296 26.38 4.01 -30.40
N ASN A 297 27.22 4.70 -31.16
CA ASN A 297 26.85 5.87 -31.96
C ASN A 297 25.87 5.49 -33.08
N GLU A 298 26.09 4.36 -33.77
CA GLU A 298 25.16 3.86 -34.79
C GLU A 298 23.80 3.48 -34.19
N LYS A 299 23.79 2.88 -32.98
CA LYS A 299 22.55 2.58 -32.25
C LYS A 299 21.84 3.83 -31.71
N LEU A 300 22.59 4.86 -31.31
CA LEU A 300 22.03 6.15 -30.93
C LEU A 300 21.34 6.82 -32.13
N PHE A 301 21.99 6.85 -33.30
CA PHE A 301 21.42 7.41 -34.52
C PHE A 301 20.18 6.64 -35.02
N GLU A 302 20.16 5.31 -34.90
CA GLU A 302 18.94 4.51 -35.10
C GLU A 302 17.81 4.90 -34.14
N MET A 303 18.14 5.20 -32.88
CA MET A 303 17.16 5.57 -31.85
C MET A 303 16.63 6.99 -32.05
N GLU A 304 17.50 7.96 -32.36
CA GLU A 304 17.15 9.32 -32.75
C GLU A 304 16.16 9.32 -33.92
N ARG A 305 16.50 8.64 -35.03
CA ARG A 305 15.59 8.50 -36.19
C ARG A 305 14.23 7.91 -35.79
N ARG A 306 14.18 6.96 -34.87
CA ARG A 306 12.92 6.36 -34.38
C ARG A 306 12.14 7.26 -33.42
N MET A 307 12.78 8.22 -32.75
CA MET A 307 12.07 9.29 -32.03
C MET A 307 11.49 10.31 -33.04
N ASP A 308 12.29 10.67 -34.04
CA ASP A 308 11.91 11.53 -35.16
C ASP A 308 10.72 10.97 -35.98
N GLU A 309 10.62 9.65 -36.13
CA GLU A 309 9.48 8.96 -36.74
C GLU A 309 8.22 9.05 -35.87
N ARG A 310 8.34 8.78 -34.56
CA ARG A 310 7.22 8.86 -33.61
C ARG A 310 6.70 10.30 -33.40
N GLU A 311 7.57 11.30 -33.42
CA GLU A 311 7.13 12.70 -33.29
C GLU A 311 6.29 13.13 -34.49
N LYS A 312 6.63 12.64 -35.71
CA LYS A 312 5.84 12.85 -36.93
C LYS A 312 4.48 12.12 -36.84
N GLU A 313 4.46 10.88 -36.32
CA GLU A 313 3.21 10.16 -36.04
C GLU A 313 2.33 10.90 -35.01
N PHE A 314 2.92 11.35 -33.89
CA PHE A 314 2.22 12.08 -32.84
C PHE A 314 1.64 13.42 -33.32
N GLN A 315 2.41 14.18 -34.11
CA GLN A 315 1.93 15.43 -34.72
C GLN A 315 0.81 15.16 -35.75
N ALA A 316 0.87 14.06 -36.52
CA ALA A 316 -0.22 13.66 -37.42
C ALA A 316 -1.50 13.30 -36.64
N TYR A 317 -1.40 12.51 -35.56
CA TYR A 317 -2.53 12.21 -34.68
C TYR A 317 -3.12 13.48 -34.03
N LYS A 318 -2.28 14.44 -33.66
CA LYS A 318 -2.71 15.73 -33.09
C LYS A 318 -3.49 16.58 -34.11
N GLU A 319 -3.05 16.60 -35.37
CA GLU A 319 -3.80 17.25 -36.45
C GLU A 319 -5.13 16.54 -36.78
N GLU A 320 -5.17 15.20 -36.74
CA GLU A 320 -6.43 14.47 -36.90
C GLU A 320 -7.41 14.73 -35.75
N ASN A 321 -6.93 14.81 -34.50
CA ASN A 321 -7.78 15.12 -33.35
C ASN A 321 -8.40 16.52 -33.44
N GLU A 322 -7.67 17.55 -33.86
CA GLU A 322 -8.24 18.88 -34.11
C GLU A 322 -9.26 18.85 -35.28
N ARG A 323 -8.98 18.12 -36.37
CA ARG A 323 -9.96 17.92 -37.46
C ARG A 323 -11.24 17.18 -37.01
N LEU A 324 -11.14 16.27 -36.05
CA LEU A 324 -12.30 15.56 -35.47
C LEU A 324 -13.09 16.48 -34.54
N LYS A 325 -12.41 17.29 -33.73
CA LYS A 325 -12.99 18.32 -32.86
C LYS A 325 -13.77 19.38 -33.65
N ASP A 326 -13.22 19.87 -34.77
CA ASP A 326 -13.93 20.76 -35.70
C ASP A 326 -15.20 20.11 -36.28
N LYS A 327 -15.14 18.83 -36.67
CA LYS A 327 -16.31 18.07 -37.13
C LYS A 327 -17.36 17.93 -36.03
N MET A 328 -16.97 17.67 -34.77
CA MET A 328 -17.91 17.59 -33.65
C MET A 328 -18.59 18.93 -33.37
N GLU A 329 -17.86 20.04 -33.41
CA GLU A 329 -18.41 21.38 -33.20
C GLU A 329 -19.34 21.80 -34.36
N LEU A 330 -19.09 21.34 -35.60
CA LEU A 330 -20.02 21.48 -36.73
C LEU A 330 -21.29 20.64 -36.53
N LEU A 331 -21.16 19.37 -36.14
CA LEU A 331 -22.31 18.48 -35.87
C LEU A 331 -23.18 19.00 -34.73
N LYS A 332 -22.57 19.50 -33.65
CA LYS A 332 -23.25 20.15 -32.53
C LYS A 332 -24.08 21.35 -32.99
N LYS A 333 -23.51 22.22 -33.82
CA LYS A 333 -24.24 23.35 -34.43
C LYS A 333 -25.41 22.91 -35.32
N GLU A 334 -25.32 21.74 -35.97
CA GLU A 334 -26.45 21.18 -36.73
C GLU A 334 -27.54 20.63 -35.81
N VAL A 335 -27.18 19.92 -34.74
CA VAL A 335 -28.11 19.47 -33.70
C VAL A 335 -28.82 20.66 -33.04
N GLU A 336 -28.11 21.75 -32.73
CA GLU A 336 -28.71 22.98 -32.18
C GLU A 336 -29.74 23.64 -33.12
N LYS A 337 -29.60 23.51 -34.45
CA LYS A 337 -30.63 23.94 -35.41
C LYS A 337 -31.84 22.99 -35.37
N LEU A 338 -31.59 21.68 -35.41
CA LEU A 338 -32.65 20.67 -35.40
C LEU A 338 -33.50 20.75 -34.13
N VAL A 339 -32.89 20.99 -32.97
CA VAL A 339 -33.60 21.23 -31.70
C VAL A 339 -34.55 22.43 -31.82
N LYS A 340 -34.09 23.58 -32.35
CA LYS A 340 -34.95 24.77 -32.53
C LYS A 340 -36.13 24.50 -33.49
N VAL A 341 -35.92 23.74 -34.55
CA VAL A 341 -37.00 23.33 -35.48
C VAL A 341 -38.00 22.37 -34.79
N LEU A 342 -37.53 21.49 -33.91
CA LEU A 342 -38.38 20.62 -33.09
C LEU A 342 -39.18 21.43 -32.06
N GLU A 343 -38.58 22.39 -31.36
CA GLU A 343 -39.25 23.30 -30.43
C GLU A 343 -40.34 24.13 -31.14
N GLU A 344 -40.02 24.72 -32.29
CA GLU A 344 -40.99 25.46 -33.12
C GLU A 344 -42.16 24.59 -33.58
N THR A 345 -41.90 23.35 -34.00
CA THR A 345 -42.96 22.44 -34.50
C THR A 345 -43.80 21.87 -33.35
N GLN A 346 -43.22 21.59 -32.19
CA GLN A 346 -43.96 21.28 -30.97
C GLN A 346 -44.86 22.44 -30.54
N TYR A 347 -44.36 23.68 -30.54
CA TYR A 347 -45.15 24.86 -30.19
C TYR A 347 -46.33 25.07 -31.15
N LYS A 348 -46.10 24.95 -32.47
CA LYS A 348 -47.14 25.03 -33.50
C LYS A 348 -48.21 23.93 -33.32
N SER A 349 -47.78 22.70 -33.03
CA SER A 349 -48.68 21.57 -32.74
C SER A 349 -49.54 21.80 -31.50
N LEU A 350 -48.93 22.21 -30.37
CA LEU A 350 -49.63 22.51 -29.12
C LEU A 350 -50.64 23.66 -29.27
N LEU A 351 -50.29 24.67 -30.06
CA LEU A 351 -51.20 25.78 -30.37
C LEU A 351 -52.43 25.31 -31.16
N GLU A 352 -52.26 24.41 -32.14
CA GLU A 352 -53.37 23.86 -32.92
C GLU A 352 -54.25 22.92 -32.06
N GLN A 353 -53.66 22.09 -31.21
CA GLN A 353 -54.40 21.28 -30.23
C GLN A 353 -55.29 22.15 -29.33
N LYS A 354 -54.77 23.30 -28.84
CA LYS A 354 -55.57 24.25 -28.04
C LYS A 354 -56.75 24.85 -28.82
N LYS A 355 -56.58 25.17 -30.11
CA LYS A 355 -57.70 25.64 -30.97
C LYS A 355 -58.77 24.56 -31.13
N LEU A 356 -58.37 23.32 -31.39
CA LEU A 356 -59.27 22.19 -31.56
C LEU A 356 -60.04 21.88 -30.27
N LEU A 357 -59.37 21.93 -29.11
CA LEU A 357 -60.00 21.73 -27.79
C LEU A 357 -61.07 22.81 -27.54
N ALA A 358 -60.74 24.09 -27.72
CA ALA A 358 -61.71 25.20 -27.59
C ALA A 358 -62.86 25.13 -28.61
N LYS A 359 -62.66 24.54 -29.79
CA LYS A 359 -63.72 24.27 -30.77
C LYS A 359 -64.64 23.14 -30.31
N ASN A 360 -64.08 22.07 -29.73
CA ASN A 360 -64.84 20.96 -29.18
C ASN A 360 -65.68 21.38 -27.96
N GLU A 361 -65.19 22.28 -27.11
CA GLU A 361 -65.95 22.85 -26.00
C GLU A 361 -67.18 23.65 -26.47
N LYS A 362 -67.03 24.46 -27.53
CA LYS A 362 -68.17 25.17 -28.16
C LYS A 362 -69.20 24.20 -28.72
N LEU A 363 -68.76 23.21 -29.52
CA LEU A 363 -69.64 22.18 -30.09
C LEU A 363 -70.36 21.38 -28.99
N LYS A 364 -69.69 21.09 -27.86
CA LYS A 364 -70.32 20.44 -26.70
C LYS A 364 -71.41 21.31 -26.07
N TYR A 365 -71.17 22.62 -25.92
CA TYR A 365 -72.18 23.54 -25.40
C TYR A 365 -73.39 23.68 -26.34
N GLU A 366 -73.14 23.78 -27.66
CA GLU A 366 -74.18 23.80 -28.69
C GLU A 366 -75.02 22.51 -28.68
N PHE A 367 -74.38 21.34 -28.60
CA PHE A 367 -75.05 20.04 -28.51
C PHE A 367 -75.89 19.91 -27.22
N GLU A 368 -75.36 20.30 -26.06
CA GLU A 368 -76.11 20.26 -24.79
C GLU A 368 -77.29 21.25 -24.80
N SER A 369 -77.18 22.36 -25.55
CA SER A 369 -78.28 23.30 -25.79
C SER A 369 -79.36 22.73 -26.72
N GLN A 370 -78.97 22.10 -27.84
CA GLN A 370 -79.90 21.41 -28.75
C GLN A 370 -80.63 20.26 -28.06
N LYS A 371 -79.91 19.45 -27.27
CA LYS A 371 -80.46 18.38 -26.45
C LYS A 371 -81.50 18.88 -25.43
N LYS A 372 -81.27 20.03 -24.78
CA LYS A 372 -82.28 20.70 -23.93
C LYS A 372 -83.49 21.20 -24.73
N LEU A 373 -83.31 21.64 -25.98
CA LEU A 373 -84.39 22.07 -26.85
C LEU A 373 -85.29 20.89 -27.26
N CYS A 374 -84.69 19.79 -27.73
CA CYS A 374 -85.42 18.55 -28.04
C CYS A 374 -86.16 18.01 -26.81
N GLY A 375 -85.53 18.03 -25.62
CA GLY A 375 -86.16 17.60 -24.38
C GLY A 375 -87.37 18.46 -23.95
N ARG A 376 -87.49 19.70 -24.44
CA ARG A 376 -88.70 20.52 -24.27
C ARG A 376 -89.77 20.13 -25.29
N LEU A 377 -89.41 20.05 -26.58
CA LEU A 377 -90.34 19.63 -27.64
C LEU A 377 -90.94 18.24 -27.37
N ASP A 378 -90.16 17.30 -26.83
CA ASP A 378 -90.59 15.99 -26.38
C ASP A 378 -91.52 16.02 -25.15
N ALA A 379 -91.55 17.12 -24.39
CA ALA A 379 -92.48 17.33 -23.29
C ALA A 379 -93.76 18.00 -23.81
N ASP A 380 -93.63 19.07 -24.60
CA ASP A 380 -94.74 19.80 -25.25
C ASP A 380 -95.61 18.84 -26.10
N LEU A 381 -94.98 17.93 -26.87
CA LEU A 381 -95.67 16.90 -27.65
C LEU A 381 -96.38 15.84 -26.78
N LYS A 382 -95.86 15.54 -25.59
CA LYS A 382 -96.52 14.63 -24.64
C LYS A 382 -97.72 15.31 -23.99
N GLU A 383 -97.59 16.57 -23.61
CA GLU A 383 -98.68 17.38 -23.05
C GLU A 383 -99.83 17.50 -24.06
N GLN A 384 -99.55 17.87 -25.31
CA GLN A 384 -100.53 17.84 -26.41
C GLN A 384 -101.14 16.44 -26.62
N GLY A 385 -100.34 15.37 -26.50
CA GLY A 385 -100.82 13.99 -26.57
C GLY A 385 -101.79 13.61 -25.43
N TYR A 386 -101.53 14.09 -24.22
CA TYR A 386 -102.43 13.93 -23.07
C TYR A 386 -103.71 14.75 -23.24
N ASP A 387 -103.62 16.02 -23.66
CA ASP A 387 -104.79 16.87 -23.92
C ASP A 387 -105.70 16.28 -25.00
N LEU A 388 -105.13 15.78 -26.10
CA LEU A 388 -105.88 15.08 -27.15
C LEU A 388 -106.51 13.77 -26.63
N MET A 389 -105.85 13.08 -25.69
CA MET A 389 -106.43 11.90 -25.04
C MET A 389 -107.60 12.28 -24.11
N VAL A 390 -107.49 13.36 -23.34
CA VAL A 390 -108.57 13.88 -22.49
C VAL A 390 -109.74 14.37 -23.34
N GLN A 391 -109.48 15.12 -24.42
CA GLN A 391 -110.52 15.53 -25.38
C GLN A 391 -111.20 14.30 -26.00
N LYS A 392 -110.44 13.30 -26.45
CA LYS A 392 -110.97 12.04 -27.01
C LYS A 392 -111.82 11.28 -25.98
N SER A 393 -111.39 11.20 -24.72
CA SER A 393 -112.19 10.61 -23.64
C SER A 393 -113.46 11.42 -23.35
N SER A 394 -113.42 12.75 -23.44
CA SER A 394 -114.61 13.60 -23.30
C SER A 394 -115.60 13.41 -24.46
N LEU A 395 -115.10 13.21 -25.68
CA LEU A 395 -115.90 12.90 -26.86
C LEU A 395 -116.51 11.50 -26.77
N ILE A 396 -115.74 10.48 -26.40
CA ILE A 396 -116.24 9.12 -26.15
C ILE A 396 -117.28 9.10 -25.03
N ASN A 397 -117.13 9.91 -23.97
CA ASN A 397 -118.14 10.04 -22.93
C ASN A 397 -119.40 10.78 -23.43
N ARG A 398 -119.25 11.73 -24.36
CA ARG A 398 -120.37 12.42 -25.01
C ARG A 398 -121.10 11.51 -26.01
N GLU A 399 -120.37 10.71 -26.78
CA GLU A 399 -120.91 9.61 -27.61
C GLU A 399 -121.61 8.57 -26.74
N LYS A 400 -121.03 8.17 -25.59
CA LYS A 400 -121.71 7.29 -24.62
C LYS A 400 -122.98 7.92 -24.07
N LEU A 401 -123.00 9.21 -23.74
CA LEU A 401 -124.22 9.88 -23.28
C LEU A 401 -125.27 10.03 -24.40
N ILE A 402 -124.83 10.18 -25.66
CA ILE A 402 -125.71 10.15 -26.84
C ILE A 402 -126.25 8.73 -27.03
N PHE A 403 -125.40 7.71 -27.05
CA PHE A 403 -125.77 6.30 -27.15
C PHE A 403 -126.59 5.81 -25.96
N GLU A 404 -126.41 6.35 -24.76
CA GLU A 404 -127.27 6.11 -23.60
C GLU A 404 -128.61 6.80 -23.77
N ARG A 405 -128.67 7.98 -24.40
CA ARG A 405 -129.94 8.62 -24.80
C ARG A 405 -130.63 7.86 -25.93
N GLU A 406 -129.90 7.38 -26.92
CA GLU A 406 -130.39 6.47 -27.95
C GLU A 406 -130.78 5.13 -27.36
N CYS A 407 -130.10 4.63 -26.32
CA CYS A 407 -130.46 3.41 -25.61
C CYS A 407 -131.62 3.63 -24.64
N GLN A 408 -131.85 4.85 -24.13
CA GLN A 408 -133.05 5.23 -23.37
C GLN A 408 -134.24 5.52 -24.31
N LEU A 409 -134.01 6.04 -25.51
CA LEU A 409 -134.99 6.16 -26.59
C LEU A 409 -135.33 4.77 -27.13
N ASN A 410 -134.33 3.94 -27.43
CA ASN A 410 -134.49 2.55 -27.82
C ASN A 410 -134.97 1.67 -26.67
N LYS A 411 -134.83 2.05 -25.40
CA LYS A 411 -135.55 1.44 -24.25
C LYS A 411 -136.93 2.05 -24.01
N ARG A 412 -137.27 3.20 -24.60
CA ARG A 412 -138.66 3.69 -24.66
C ARG A 412 -139.40 3.03 -25.82
N ILE A 413 -138.78 2.94 -26.99
CA ILE A 413 -139.23 2.15 -28.14
C ILE A 413 -139.29 0.67 -27.73
N LYS A 414 -138.23 0.13 -27.10
CA LYS A 414 -138.27 -1.25 -26.60
C LYS A 414 -139.23 -1.41 -25.42
N MET A 415 -139.40 -0.51 -24.44
CA MET A 415 -140.52 -0.64 -23.47
C MET A 415 -141.92 -0.33 -24.06
N LEU A 416 -142.01 0.13 -25.31
CA LEU A 416 -143.25 0.18 -26.11
C LEU A 416 -143.46 -1.11 -26.94
N GLN A 417 -142.49 -2.03 -26.93
CA GLN A 417 -142.52 -3.34 -27.62
C GLN A 417 -142.46 -4.51 -26.62
N GLU A 418 -141.67 -4.36 -25.56
CA GLU A 418 -141.14 -5.35 -24.63
C GLU A 418 -140.75 -4.63 -23.29
N THR A 419 -141.47 -4.68 -22.16
CA THR A 419 -142.65 -5.45 -21.72
C THR A 419 -142.57 -6.97 -21.87
N GLU A 420 -141.46 -7.47 -22.40
CA GLU A 420 -141.13 -8.89 -22.55
C GLU A 420 -139.67 -9.07 -22.05
N ASP A 421 -139.54 -9.88 -21.00
CA ASP A 421 -138.37 -10.66 -20.54
C ASP A 421 -136.97 -10.04 -20.22
N ARG A 422 -136.80 -9.70 -18.93
CA ARG A 422 -135.87 -10.30 -17.92
C ARG A 422 -134.40 -10.77 -18.26
N GLN A 423 -133.45 -10.26 -17.45
CA GLN A 423 -132.20 -10.87 -16.88
C GLN A 423 -130.91 -11.17 -17.71
N VAL A 424 -129.74 -11.58 -17.14
CA VAL A 424 -128.83 -10.98 -16.07
C VAL A 424 -127.46 -11.75 -15.90
N LEU A 425 -126.38 -11.12 -15.36
CA LEU A 425 -125.10 -11.70 -14.78
C LEU A 425 -124.09 -12.40 -15.78
N LYS A 426 -122.81 -12.83 -15.48
CA LYS A 426 -121.60 -12.50 -14.62
C LYS A 426 -120.39 -13.40 -15.12
N ASP A 427 -119.10 -13.50 -14.68
CA ASP A 427 -118.16 -12.87 -13.68
C ASP A 427 -116.65 -13.24 -13.97
N THR A 428 -115.67 -12.76 -13.15
CA THR A 428 -114.22 -13.22 -12.98
C THR A 428 -113.20 -13.10 -14.15
N SER A 429 -111.84 -13.01 -14.06
CA SER A 429 -110.75 -12.90 -13.02
C SER A 429 -110.02 -14.17 -12.46
N ILE A 430 -108.81 -14.15 -11.85
CA ILE A 430 -107.38 -13.84 -12.26
C ILE A 430 -106.40 -13.89 -11.01
N MET A 431 -105.09 -14.26 -11.12
CA MET A 431 -103.84 -14.04 -10.25
C MET A 431 -102.71 -15.09 -10.62
N ARG A 432 -101.38 -15.14 -10.30
CA ARG A 432 -100.26 -14.52 -9.47
C ARG A 432 -99.76 -15.32 -8.21
N LYS A 433 -98.48 -15.30 -7.69
CA LYS A 433 -97.09 -14.95 -8.17
C LYS A 433 -95.97 -15.11 -7.05
N GLU A 434 -94.92 -15.95 -7.24
CA GLU A 434 -93.53 -15.93 -6.58
C GLU A 434 -93.35 -16.16 -5.03
N GLN A 435 -92.16 -16.29 -4.35
CA GLN A 435 -90.67 -16.26 -4.64
C GLN A 435 -89.76 -16.93 -3.52
N LYS A 436 -88.50 -17.34 -3.85
CA LYS A 436 -87.23 -17.49 -3.01
C LYS A 436 -87.09 -18.42 -1.76
N VAL A 437 -85.83 -18.83 -1.39
CA VAL A 437 -85.07 -18.64 -0.09
C VAL A 437 -83.97 -19.71 0.27
N GLU A 438 -82.79 -19.24 0.76
CA GLU A 438 -81.62 -19.71 1.64
C GLU A 438 -81.05 -21.17 1.91
N ASP A 439 -79.69 -21.27 1.93
CA ASP A 439 -78.67 -21.83 2.91
C ASP A 439 -78.79 -23.26 3.60
N PRO A 440 -77.95 -23.78 4.59
CA PRO A 440 -76.65 -23.38 5.24
C PRO A 440 -75.58 -24.50 5.64
N SER A 441 -74.45 -24.10 6.28
CA SER A 441 -73.59 -24.83 7.32
C SER A 441 -72.48 -25.86 6.90
N CYS A 442 -71.53 -26.42 7.72
CA CYS A 442 -71.19 -26.36 9.19
C CYS A 442 -69.71 -26.81 9.56
N ASN A 443 -69.35 -26.99 10.86
CA ASN A 443 -67.98 -27.15 11.46
C ASN A 443 -67.58 -28.54 12.06
N ARG A 444 -66.26 -28.78 12.33
CA ARG A 444 -65.54 -29.35 13.55
C ARG A 444 -64.09 -29.82 13.19
N SER A 445 -62.98 -29.81 13.98
CA SER A 445 -62.62 -29.94 15.43
C SER A 445 -62.38 -31.43 15.89
N ASP A 446 -61.38 -31.91 16.66
CA ASP A 446 -60.22 -31.40 17.49
C ASP A 446 -59.05 -32.48 17.48
N ASP A 447 -57.96 -32.68 18.30
CA ASP A 447 -57.32 -32.08 19.52
C ASP A 447 -55.84 -32.64 19.81
N THR A 448 -55.11 -32.08 20.81
CA THR A 448 -54.01 -32.62 21.72
C THR A 448 -52.48 -32.79 21.41
N TYR A 449 -51.69 -32.53 22.50
CA TYR A 449 -50.35 -33.05 22.95
C TYR A 449 -49.02 -32.23 22.74
N ALA A 450 -48.01 -32.50 23.61
CA ALA A 450 -46.85 -31.62 23.93
C ALA A 450 -45.47 -32.37 24.13
N PRO A 451 -44.43 -31.90 24.88
CA PRO A 451 -43.32 -31.11 24.32
C PRO A 451 -41.84 -31.51 24.70
N GLY A 452 -40.85 -30.91 24.01
CA GLY A 452 -39.60 -30.41 24.63
C GLY A 452 -38.26 -31.18 24.48
N LYS A 453 -37.20 -30.50 23.99
CA LYS A 453 -35.75 -30.55 24.36
C LYS A 453 -34.85 -29.99 23.23
N ASP A 454 -34.26 -28.79 23.39
CA ASP A 454 -33.10 -28.31 22.59
C ASP A 454 -32.40 -27.08 23.24
N ALA A 455 -31.56 -27.30 24.27
CA ALA A 455 -30.81 -26.22 24.94
C ALA A 455 -29.42 -26.64 25.47
N GLU A 456 -29.31 -27.78 26.17
CA GLU A 456 -28.05 -28.27 26.77
C GLU A 456 -26.94 -28.55 25.72
N GLU A 457 -27.34 -28.96 24.52
CA GLU A 457 -26.46 -29.48 23.45
C GLU A 457 -25.59 -28.40 22.76
N LYS A 458 -25.86 -27.12 23.03
CA LYS A 458 -25.06 -25.98 22.53
C LYS A 458 -23.93 -25.61 23.48
N LEU A 459 -24.23 -25.33 24.75
CA LEU A 459 -23.25 -24.90 25.77
C LEU A 459 -22.09 -25.89 25.92
N ARG A 460 -22.36 -27.20 25.82
CA ARG A 460 -21.34 -28.25 25.90
C ARG A 460 -20.24 -28.13 24.84
N LYS A 461 -20.55 -27.59 23.65
CA LYS A 461 -19.62 -27.57 22.50
C LYS A 461 -18.68 -26.36 22.46
N GLU A 462 -19.05 -25.27 23.13
CA GLU A 462 -18.19 -24.09 23.24
C GLU A 462 -17.08 -24.32 24.28
N LEU A 463 -17.38 -25.01 25.40
CA LEU A 463 -16.40 -25.41 26.41
C LEU A 463 -15.27 -26.30 25.83
N GLU A 464 -15.61 -27.31 25.03
CA GLU A 464 -14.63 -28.21 24.41
C GLU A 464 -13.69 -27.48 23.43
N TYR A 465 -14.14 -26.37 22.81
CA TYR A 465 -13.32 -25.52 21.95
C TYR A 465 -12.28 -24.71 22.75
N PHE A 466 -12.69 -24.07 23.84
CA PHE A 466 -11.79 -23.27 24.68
C PHE A 466 -10.69 -24.11 25.36
N GLU A 467 -11.00 -25.32 25.82
CA GLU A 467 -9.98 -26.23 26.37
C GLU A 467 -8.88 -26.59 25.36
N SER A 468 -9.23 -26.71 24.08
CA SER A 468 -8.30 -27.05 23.00
C SER A 468 -7.32 -25.91 22.70
N LEU A 469 -7.81 -24.66 22.74
CA LEU A 469 -7.02 -23.46 22.49
C LEU A 469 -5.97 -23.24 23.59
N ASN A 470 -6.36 -23.35 24.86
CA ASN A 470 -5.46 -23.16 26.00
C ASN A 470 -4.31 -24.18 26.02
N LYS A 471 -4.59 -25.46 25.72
CA LYS A 471 -3.55 -26.51 25.60
C LYS A 471 -2.54 -26.20 24.50
N THR A 472 -2.96 -25.53 23.42
CA THR A 472 -2.09 -25.15 22.30
C THR A 472 -1.17 -23.96 22.64
N LEU A 473 -1.64 -23.00 23.45
CA LEU A 473 -0.85 -21.84 23.87
C LEU A 473 0.29 -22.21 24.83
N MET A 474 0.00 -23.02 25.86
CA MET A 474 1.00 -23.48 26.85
C MET A 474 2.20 -24.20 26.19
N ILE A 475 1.96 -24.94 25.10
CA ILE A 475 3.03 -25.62 24.34
C ILE A 475 3.94 -24.61 23.64
N LYS A 476 3.41 -23.53 23.07
CA LYS A 476 4.21 -22.49 22.40
C LYS A 476 5.08 -21.71 23.39
N GLU A 477 4.53 -21.32 24.54
CA GLU A 477 5.30 -20.65 25.59
C GLU A 477 6.48 -21.51 26.07
N SER A 478 6.26 -22.82 26.25
CA SER A 478 7.29 -23.76 26.68
C SER A 478 8.40 -23.96 25.64
N MET A 479 8.09 -23.88 24.34
CA MET A 479 9.10 -23.95 23.28
C MET A 479 9.92 -22.66 23.18
N SER A 480 9.28 -21.48 23.15
CA SER A 480 10.00 -20.20 23.05
C SER A 480 10.92 -19.95 24.24
N ASN A 481 10.48 -20.28 25.46
CA ASN A 481 11.34 -20.22 26.65
C ASN A 481 12.53 -21.18 26.59
N ARG A 482 12.46 -22.28 25.83
CA ARG A 482 13.60 -23.19 25.63
C ARG A 482 14.60 -22.60 24.64
N GLU A 483 14.12 -22.15 23.49
CA GLU A 483 14.94 -21.48 22.46
C GLU A 483 15.72 -20.28 23.04
N LEU A 484 15.10 -19.52 23.96
CA LEU A 484 15.76 -18.43 24.69
C LEU A 484 16.88 -18.87 25.64
N GLN A 485 16.76 -20.04 26.29
CA GLN A 485 17.85 -20.58 27.12
C GLN A 485 18.95 -21.20 26.26
N ASP A 486 18.60 -21.90 25.19
CA ASP A 486 19.55 -22.52 24.28
C ASP A 486 20.42 -21.46 23.59
N ALA A 487 19.81 -20.40 23.04
CA ALA A 487 20.54 -19.27 22.45
C ALA A 487 21.39 -18.49 23.48
N ARG A 488 20.93 -18.40 24.73
CA ARG A 488 21.72 -17.81 25.83
C ARG A 488 22.95 -18.66 26.16
N ASN A 489 22.81 -19.97 26.18
CA ASN A 489 23.91 -20.90 26.45
C ASN A 489 24.92 -20.89 25.31
N GLU A 490 24.48 -20.88 24.05
CA GLU A 490 25.36 -20.80 22.87
C GLU A 490 26.22 -19.51 22.87
N VAL A 491 25.65 -18.37 23.26
CA VAL A 491 26.40 -17.11 23.44
C VAL A 491 27.43 -17.21 24.58
N ILE A 492 27.10 -17.89 25.68
CA ILE A 492 28.03 -18.09 26.80
C ILE A 492 29.19 -19.02 26.38
N GLU A 493 28.89 -20.17 25.77
CA GLU A 493 29.92 -21.12 25.29
C GLU A 493 30.81 -20.48 24.20
N GLY A 494 30.23 -19.70 23.29
CA GLY A 494 30.97 -18.96 22.27
C GLY A 494 31.95 -17.94 22.86
N LEU A 495 31.53 -17.20 23.89
CA LEU A 495 32.40 -16.24 24.60
C LEU A 495 33.47 -16.95 25.44
N GLU A 496 33.13 -18.03 26.15
CA GLU A 496 34.12 -18.82 26.92
C GLU A 496 35.15 -19.50 25.99
N GLY A 497 34.73 -19.94 24.79
CA GLY A 497 35.63 -20.48 23.76
C GLY A 497 36.61 -19.44 23.18
N MET A 498 36.22 -18.16 23.12
CA MET A 498 37.12 -17.06 22.75
C MET A 498 38.08 -16.67 23.90
N LEU A 499 37.65 -16.80 25.16
CA LEU A 499 38.39 -16.40 26.37
C LEU A 499 39.31 -17.50 26.91
N ASN A 500 40.19 -18.00 26.02
CA ASN A 500 41.21 -18.99 26.34
C ASN A 500 42.13 -18.51 27.50
N PRO A 501 42.59 -19.34 28.46
CA PRO A 501 43.25 -18.91 29.71
C PRO A 501 44.62 -18.18 29.61
N ARG A 502 45.03 -17.75 28.41
CA ARG A 502 46.19 -16.89 28.16
C ARG A 502 45.81 -15.46 27.73
N SER A 503 44.53 -15.17 27.53
CA SER A 503 44.04 -13.80 27.34
C SER A 503 44.03 -13.05 28.68
N VAL A 504 44.48 -11.79 28.69
CA VAL A 504 44.72 -11.01 29.92
C VAL A 504 43.43 -10.38 30.50
N PHE A 505 42.27 -10.82 30.02
CA PHE A 505 40.95 -10.31 30.42
C PHE A 505 40.23 -11.30 31.33
N CYS A 506 40.29 -11.06 32.64
CA CYS A 506 39.52 -11.83 33.63
C CYS A 506 38.19 -11.12 33.94
N ILE A 507 37.06 -11.66 33.45
CA ILE A 507 35.73 -11.20 33.87
C ILE A 507 35.52 -11.62 35.33
N LYS A 508 35.58 -10.65 36.24
CA LYS A 508 35.64 -10.89 37.68
C LYS A 508 34.25 -11.07 38.28
N ARG A 509 33.94 -12.24 38.85
CA ARG A 509 32.61 -12.52 39.41
C ARG A 509 32.45 -11.93 40.82
N MET A 510 31.22 -11.52 41.15
CA MET A 510 30.89 -10.98 42.48
C MET A 510 31.14 -12.04 43.56
N GLY A 511 31.93 -11.68 44.58
CA GLY A 511 32.36 -12.59 45.65
C GLY A 511 33.70 -13.30 45.43
N GLU A 512 34.37 -13.07 44.29
CA GLU A 512 35.69 -13.65 43.96
C GLU A 512 36.82 -12.63 44.25
N VAL A 513 37.81 -13.02 45.06
CA VAL A 513 38.77 -12.08 45.67
C VAL A 513 40.17 -12.28 45.06
N ASN A 514 40.92 -11.19 44.84
CA ASN A 514 42.19 -11.27 44.12
C ASN A 514 43.28 -11.98 44.94
N ARG A 515 43.49 -13.27 44.67
CA ARG A 515 44.41 -14.16 45.37
C ARG A 515 45.84 -13.61 45.47
N LYS A 516 46.33 -12.93 44.43
CA LYS A 516 47.70 -12.37 44.40
C LYS A 516 47.99 -11.39 45.53
N VAL A 517 47.02 -10.53 45.87
CA VAL A 517 47.18 -9.51 46.93
C VAL A 517 47.43 -10.17 48.28
N PHE A 518 46.76 -11.29 48.56
CA PHE A 518 46.95 -12.03 49.80
C PHE A 518 48.22 -12.89 49.79
N GLN A 519 48.72 -13.27 48.62
CA GLN A 519 50.03 -13.94 48.50
C GLN A 519 51.14 -12.93 48.78
N GLU A 520 51.10 -11.77 48.12
CA GLU A 520 52.04 -10.65 48.31
C GLU A 520 52.03 -10.13 49.76
N ILE A 521 50.87 -10.06 50.43
CA ILE A 521 50.78 -9.71 51.86
C ILE A 521 51.41 -10.80 52.74
N CYS A 522 51.04 -12.08 52.56
CA CYS A 522 51.56 -13.16 53.42
C CYS A 522 53.09 -13.35 53.26
N GLN A 523 53.62 -13.16 52.05
CA GLN A 523 55.07 -13.12 51.78
C GLN A 523 55.79 -12.01 52.55
N GLN A 524 55.11 -10.90 52.85
CA GLN A 524 55.68 -9.75 53.56
C GLN A 524 55.47 -9.80 55.07
N SER A 525 54.44 -10.51 55.56
CA SER A 525 54.08 -10.55 56.98
C SER A 525 54.41 -11.85 57.71
N CYS A 526 54.54 -12.98 57.02
CA CYS A 526 54.70 -14.31 57.63
C CYS A 526 56.13 -14.84 57.44
N THR A 527 56.83 -15.13 58.54
CA THR A 527 58.24 -15.57 58.54
C THR A 527 58.39 -17.09 58.61
N ALA A 528 57.47 -17.85 58.02
CA ALA A 528 57.44 -19.32 58.01
C ALA A 528 57.14 -19.84 56.60
N GLU A 529 57.59 -21.05 56.28
CA GLU A 529 57.56 -21.59 54.92
C GLU A 529 56.14 -21.83 54.39
N ASP A 530 55.16 -22.02 55.27
CA ASP A 530 53.74 -22.32 54.93
C ASP A 530 52.90 -21.09 54.54
N TRP A 531 53.52 -19.98 54.12
CA TRP A 531 52.83 -18.74 53.77
C TRP A 531 51.83 -18.89 52.61
N GLU A 532 52.02 -19.87 51.71
CA GLU A 532 51.08 -20.19 50.64
C GLU A 532 49.75 -20.75 51.17
N GLU A 533 49.79 -21.66 52.14
CA GLU A 533 48.59 -22.24 52.75
C GLU A 533 47.85 -21.21 53.62
N GLN A 534 48.59 -20.39 54.38
CA GLN A 534 48.02 -19.27 55.13
C GLN A 534 47.34 -18.26 54.19
N SER A 535 47.97 -17.94 53.07
CA SER A 535 47.43 -17.05 52.04
C SER A 535 46.16 -17.63 51.39
N ALA A 536 46.19 -18.90 50.99
CA ALA A 536 45.03 -19.60 50.43
C ALA A 536 43.85 -19.67 51.43
N THR A 537 44.15 -19.87 52.70
CA THR A 537 43.17 -19.87 53.80
C THR A 537 42.56 -18.48 54.00
N LEU A 538 43.39 -17.43 54.04
CA LEU A 538 42.94 -16.04 54.16
C LEU A 538 42.07 -15.60 52.98
N CYS A 539 42.43 -15.96 51.74
CA CYS A 539 41.59 -15.73 50.57
C CYS A 539 40.23 -16.41 50.73
N SER A 540 40.23 -17.70 51.03
CA SER A 540 39.00 -18.50 51.14
C SER A 540 38.07 -17.95 52.23
N LEU A 541 38.64 -17.48 53.35
CA LEU A 541 37.92 -16.82 54.43
C LEU A 541 37.34 -15.47 53.99
N TRP A 542 38.10 -14.67 53.23
CA TRP A 542 37.64 -13.38 52.71
C TRP A 542 36.54 -13.54 51.66
N GLU A 543 36.66 -14.48 50.72
CA GLU A 543 35.59 -14.76 49.76
C GLU A 543 34.32 -15.24 50.46
N ARG A 544 34.43 -16.13 51.47
CA ARG A 544 33.26 -16.59 52.24
C ARG A 544 32.59 -15.44 53.00
N ARG A 545 33.35 -14.42 53.43
CA ARG A 545 32.85 -13.21 54.08
C ARG A 545 32.24 -12.22 53.08
N VAL A 546 32.84 -12.02 51.91
CA VAL A 546 32.28 -11.15 50.84
C VAL A 546 31.00 -11.76 50.24
N ARG A 547 30.85 -13.09 50.28
CA ARG A 547 29.61 -13.79 49.88
C ARG A 547 28.51 -13.80 50.96
N ASP A 548 28.74 -13.24 52.16
CA ASP A 548 27.71 -13.04 53.20
C ASP A 548 27.14 -11.61 53.12
N ALA A 549 25.86 -11.49 52.76
CA ALA A 549 25.16 -10.23 52.60
C ALA A 549 25.08 -9.38 53.90
N HIS A 550 25.24 -9.99 55.07
CA HIS A 550 25.23 -9.29 56.37
C HIS A 550 26.62 -8.84 56.81
N TRP A 551 27.69 -9.21 56.09
CA TRP A 551 29.04 -8.83 56.44
C TRP A 551 29.39 -7.43 55.94
N HIS A 552 29.83 -6.56 56.85
CA HIS A 552 30.11 -5.15 56.55
C HIS A 552 31.51 -4.78 57.06
N PRO A 553 32.55 -4.71 56.20
CA PRO A 553 33.94 -4.48 56.62
C PRO A 553 34.24 -3.05 57.09
N PHE A 554 33.34 -2.09 56.87
CA PHE A 554 33.50 -0.69 57.27
C PHE A 554 32.36 -0.26 58.20
N LYS A 555 32.70 0.29 59.38
CA LYS A 555 31.72 0.89 60.27
C LYS A 555 31.51 2.35 59.83
N ARG A 556 30.31 2.66 59.36
CA ARG A 556 29.88 4.05 59.14
C ARG A 556 29.68 4.74 60.49
N VAL A 557 30.29 5.90 60.66
CA VAL A 557 30.15 6.76 61.84
C VAL A 557 29.95 8.20 61.35
N THR A 558 29.01 8.92 61.93
CA THR A 558 28.76 10.33 61.58
C THR A 558 29.56 11.23 62.50
N ILE A 559 30.42 12.06 61.93
CA ILE A 559 31.19 13.10 62.64
C ILE A 559 30.89 14.42 61.93
N ASP A 560 30.54 15.46 62.71
CA ASP A 560 30.18 16.80 62.23
C ASP A 560 29.19 16.82 61.04
N GLY A 561 28.16 15.97 61.13
CA GLY A 561 27.09 15.88 60.14
C GLY A 561 27.45 15.14 58.84
N LYS A 562 28.71 14.74 58.63
CA LYS A 562 29.11 13.92 57.48
C LYS A 562 29.32 12.45 57.88
N LEU A 563 28.77 11.56 57.06
CA LEU A 563 29.02 10.12 57.15
C LEU A 563 30.46 9.82 56.71
N GLN A 564 31.25 9.24 57.61
CA GLN A 564 32.58 8.72 57.28
C GLN A 564 32.66 7.20 57.55
N THR A 565 33.44 6.51 56.75
CA THR A 565 33.69 5.06 56.86
C THR A 565 35.00 4.81 57.60
N SER A 566 34.93 4.26 58.81
CA SER A 566 36.10 3.77 59.54
C SER A 566 36.26 2.27 59.29
N SER A 567 37.47 1.84 58.93
CA SER A 567 37.84 0.43 58.77
C SER A 567 38.17 -0.18 60.14
N ARG A 568 37.51 -1.30 60.47
CA ARG A 568 37.58 -1.91 61.80
C ARG A 568 38.52 -3.11 61.79
N TRP A 569 39.83 -2.84 61.75
CA TRP A 569 40.87 -3.86 61.78
C TRP A 569 41.09 -4.37 63.21
N ASN A 570 40.83 -5.67 63.40
CA ASN A 570 41.26 -6.56 64.49
C ASN A 570 41.24 -7.99 63.92
#